data_AF-A0A3N5F732-F1
#
_entry.id   AF-A0A3N5F732-F1
#
_cell.length_a   1.000
_cell.length_b   1.000
_cell.length_c   1.000
_cell.angle_alpha   90.00
_cell.angle_beta   90.00
_cell.angle_gamma   90.00
#
_symmetry.space_group_name_H-M   'P 1'
#
loop_
_entity.id
_entity.type
_entity.pdbx_description
1 polymer ?
#
loop_
_entity_poly.entity_id
_entity_poly.type
_entity_poly.pdbx_seq_one_letter_code
_entity_poly.pdbx_strand_id
1 'polypeptide(L)'
;MLAWLPAARPADTIDVLDVGVEPSADGEAWLLSADFTLSLSPQLEDAVNKGVTLFFLVEFELLRPRWYWWDERTALATQTHRLSYHALTRQYRVLLNGVPQAYGSLPEALDAMSRLRAWRVMPRDRTRGGVSYEGWLRLRLDTSQLPKPFQITALTNRDWNPQSEWKRFPFTPETPRSAP
;
A
#
# COMPACT_ATOMS: atom_id res chain seq x y z
N MET A 1 -19.45 -17.12 38.18
CA MET A 1 -19.94 -16.25 37.08
C MET A 1 -18.75 -15.95 36.18
N LEU A 2 -18.48 -16.81 35.18
CA LEU A 2 -17.37 -16.63 34.25
C LEU A 2 -17.71 -15.45 33.33
N ALA A 3 -16.96 -14.35 33.47
CA ALA A 3 -17.04 -13.21 32.57
C ALA A 3 -16.46 -13.63 31.21
N TRP A 4 -17.33 -13.71 30.21
CA TRP A 4 -16.96 -13.91 28.83
C TRP A 4 -16.30 -12.61 28.36
N LEU A 5 -14.97 -12.61 28.19
CA LEU A 5 -14.27 -11.51 27.53
C LEU A 5 -14.67 -11.55 26.05
N PRO A 6 -15.28 -10.48 25.49
CA PRO A 6 -15.48 -10.42 24.06
C PRO A 6 -14.10 -10.45 23.41
N ALA A 7 -13.87 -11.44 22.55
CA ALA A 7 -12.72 -11.44 21.66
C ALA A 7 -12.75 -10.11 20.90
N ALA A 8 -11.74 -9.27 21.13
CA ALA A 8 -11.50 -8.11 20.30
C ALA A 8 -11.35 -8.64 18.87
N ARG A 9 -12.35 -8.37 18.03
CA ARG A 9 -12.22 -8.57 16.59
C ARG A 9 -11.07 -7.67 16.15
N PRO A 10 -10.10 -8.15 15.36
CA PRO A 10 -9.16 -7.24 14.73
C PRO A 10 -10.00 -6.25 13.94
N ALA A 11 -9.94 -4.98 14.35
CA ALA A 11 -10.35 -3.89 13.48
C ALA A 11 -9.52 -4.01 12.20
N ASP A 12 -10.07 -3.57 11.07
CA ASP A 12 -9.35 -3.51 9.80
C ASP A 12 -8.11 -2.63 9.95
N THR A 13 -6.99 -3.24 10.36
CA THR A 13 -5.72 -2.55 10.56
C THR A 13 -4.83 -2.93 9.40
N ILE A 14 -4.62 -1.95 8.51
CA ILE A 14 -3.51 -2.05 7.59
C ILE A 14 -2.30 -1.47 8.29
N ASP A 15 -1.29 -2.29 8.57
CA ASP A 15 -0.04 -1.87 9.20
C ASP A 15 1.11 -2.03 8.22
N VAL A 16 2.02 -1.05 8.18
CA VAL A 16 3.27 -1.17 7.43
C VAL A 16 4.33 -1.75 8.35
N LEU A 17 4.77 -2.96 8.05
CA LEU A 17 5.69 -3.75 8.87
C LEU A 17 7.14 -3.31 8.65
N ASP A 18 7.60 -3.42 7.40
CA ASP A 18 8.97 -3.10 7.01
C ASP A 18 8.97 -2.24 5.75
N VAL A 19 9.96 -1.36 5.64
CA VAL A 19 10.14 -0.48 4.48
C VAL A 19 11.62 -0.37 4.15
N GLY A 20 12.00 -0.85 2.96
CA GLY A 20 13.33 -0.74 2.41
C GLY A 20 13.33 0.09 1.13
N VAL A 21 14.33 0.97 1.00
CA VAL A 21 14.58 1.72 -0.24
C VAL A 21 15.98 1.37 -0.72
N GLU A 22 16.07 0.83 -1.94
CA GLU A 22 17.33 0.40 -2.54
C GLU A 22 17.50 1.02 -3.94
N PRO A 23 18.74 1.24 -4.40
CA PRO A 23 18.96 1.69 -5.76
C PRO A 23 18.64 0.55 -6.74
N SER A 24 18.06 0.91 -7.90
CA SER A 24 17.85 -0.04 -8.99
C SER A 24 19.16 -0.62 -9.49
N ALA A 25 19.14 -1.81 -10.10
CA ALA A 25 20.33 -2.45 -10.69
C ALA A 25 21.10 -1.53 -11.66
N ASP A 26 20.37 -0.71 -12.43
CA ASP A 26 20.95 0.24 -13.39
C ASP A 26 21.45 1.54 -12.72
N GLY A 27 21.20 1.73 -11.41
CA GLY A 27 21.58 2.92 -10.65
C GLY A 27 20.76 4.19 -10.92
N GLU A 28 19.75 4.12 -11.78
CA GLU A 28 18.98 5.27 -12.28
C GLU A 28 17.77 5.66 -11.40
N ALA A 29 17.30 4.76 -10.53
CA ALA A 29 16.13 5.01 -9.69
C ALA A 29 16.19 4.36 -8.31
N TRP A 30 15.29 4.80 -7.44
CA TRP A 30 15.02 4.19 -6.16
C TRP A 30 13.85 3.21 -6.27
N LEU A 31 14.07 2.01 -5.75
CA LEU A 31 13.10 0.95 -5.63
C LEU A 31 12.63 0.87 -4.17
N LEU A 32 11.33 0.88 -3.96
CA LEU A 32 10.70 0.69 -2.66
C LEU A 32 10.20 -0.75 -2.55
N SER A 33 10.57 -1.40 -1.46
CA SER A 33 10.02 -2.68 -1.03
C SER A 33 9.40 -2.50 0.35
N ALA A 34 8.21 -3.00 0.54
CA ALA A 34 7.50 -2.89 1.82
C ALA A 34 6.59 -4.09 2.04
N ASP A 35 6.37 -4.40 3.31
CA ASP A 35 5.41 -5.41 3.74
C ASP A 35 4.28 -4.75 4.53
N PHE A 36 3.05 -5.11 4.18
CA PHE A 36 1.84 -4.66 4.81
C PHE A 36 1.13 -5.83 5.48
N THR A 37 0.37 -5.56 6.53
CA THR A 37 -0.68 -6.46 7.00
C THR A 37 -1.97 -6.03 6.31
N LEU A 38 -2.60 -6.88 5.51
CA LEU A 38 -3.85 -6.55 4.82
C LEU A 38 -4.92 -7.58 5.20
N SER A 39 -5.93 -7.12 5.94
CA SER A 39 -7.12 -7.90 6.27
C SER A 39 -8.35 -7.19 5.71
N LEU A 40 -9.31 -7.95 5.20
CA LEU A 40 -10.59 -7.42 4.73
C LEU A 40 -11.68 -7.67 5.77
N SER A 41 -12.62 -6.73 5.86
CA SER A 41 -13.84 -6.93 6.62
C SER A 41 -14.72 -7.99 5.94
N PRO A 42 -15.56 -8.72 6.69
CA PRO A 42 -16.50 -9.68 6.11
C PRO A 42 -17.41 -9.09 5.02
N GLN A 43 -17.71 -7.79 5.10
CA GLN A 43 -18.54 -7.09 4.10
C GLN A 43 -17.78 -6.90 2.78
N LEU A 44 -16.49 -6.57 2.84
CA LEU A 44 -15.64 -6.46 1.66
C LEU A 44 -15.35 -7.82 1.02
N GLU A 45 -15.16 -8.86 1.84
CA GLU A 45 -15.03 -10.24 1.34
C GLU A 45 -16.28 -10.67 0.57
N ASP A 46 -17.47 -10.48 1.15
CA ASP A 46 -18.75 -10.75 0.50
C ASP A 46 -18.92 -9.96 -0.79
N ALA A 47 -18.49 -8.69 -0.81
CA ALA A 47 -18.57 -7.84 -1.99
C ALA A 47 -17.70 -8.38 -3.13
N VAL A 48 -16.44 -8.74 -2.83
CA VAL A 48 -15.52 -9.35 -3.80
C VAL A 48 -16.12 -10.63 -4.36
N ASN A 49 -16.64 -11.51 -3.50
CA ASN A 49 -17.28 -12.76 -3.90
C ASN A 49 -18.51 -12.56 -4.80
N LYS A 50 -19.22 -11.43 -4.64
CA LYS A 50 -20.34 -11.02 -5.49
C LYS A 50 -19.90 -10.33 -6.79
N GLY A 51 -18.59 -10.26 -7.06
CA GLY A 51 -18.02 -9.69 -8.28
C GLY A 51 -17.68 -8.20 -8.19
N VAL A 52 -17.75 -7.59 -7.00
CA VAL A 52 -17.30 -6.21 -6.81
C VAL A 52 -15.77 -6.18 -6.91
N THR A 53 -15.25 -5.28 -7.72
CA THR A 53 -13.80 -5.07 -7.84
C THR A 53 -13.35 -4.06 -6.79
N LEU A 54 -12.35 -4.43 -6.00
CA LEU A 54 -11.71 -3.56 -5.03
C LEU A 54 -10.42 -2.98 -5.61
N PHE A 55 -10.22 -1.68 -5.43
CA PHE A 55 -9.03 -0.97 -5.86
C PHE A 55 -8.28 -0.51 -4.63
N PHE A 56 -7.02 -0.91 -4.50
CA PHE A 56 -6.14 -0.48 -3.43
C PHE A 56 -5.08 0.46 -4.00
N LEU A 57 -4.77 1.50 -3.25
CA LEU A 57 -3.76 2.49 -3.59
C LEU A 57 -2.63 2.43 -2.58
N VAL A 58 -1.42 2.19 -3.09
CA VAL A 58 -0.18 2.41 -2.37
C VAL A 58 0.29 3.83 -2.70
N GLU A 59 0.35 4.67 -1.68
CA GLU A 59 0.77 6.07 -1.79
C GLU A 59 2.12 6.23 -1.10
N PHE A 60 3.07 6.82 -1.83
CA PHE A 60 4.39 7.13 -1.35
C PHE A 60 4.66 8.62 -1.51
N GLU A 61 5.12 9.26 -0.44
CA GLU A 61 5.59 10.64 -0.45
C GLU A 61 6.99 10.72 0.16
N LEU A 62 7.87 11.51 -0.47
CA LEU A 62 9.18 11.83 0.09
C LEU A 62 9.23 13.32 0.43
N LEU A 63 9.40 13.62 1.71
CA LEU A 63 9.55 14.97 2.20
C LEU A 63 10.99 15.23 2.64
N ARG A 64 11.43 16.47 2.48
CA ARG A 64 12.71 16.92 3.00
C ARG A 64 12.48 17.86 4.18
N PRO A 65 12.75 17.43 5.43
CA PRO A 65 12.56 18.30 6.59
C PRO A 65 13.57 19.45 6.55
N ARG A 66 13.11 20.70 6.43
CA ARG A 66 13.93 21.92 6.50
C ARG A 66 13.43 22.86 7.59
N TRP A 67 14.35 23.36 8.42
CA TRP A 67 14.09 24.02 9.71
C TRP A 67 13.44 25.41 9.65
N TYR A 68 13.40 26.08 8.50
CA TYR A 68 12.68 27.33 8.35
C TYR A 68 12.16 27.37 6.91
N TRP A 69 10.96 27.90 6.76
CA TRP A 69 10.22 28.28 5.55
C TRP A 69 9.37 27.26 4.75
N TRP A 70 9.79 26.15 4.12
CA TRP A 70 8.83 25.32 3.33
C TRP A 70 9.20 23.83 3.21
N ASP A 71 8.24 22.94 3.52
CA ASP A 71 8.34 21.50 3.21
C ASP A 71 8.24 21.30 1.69
N GLU A 72 9.36 20.99 1.05
CA GLU A 72 9.38 20.66 -0.38
C GLU A 72 9.07 19.17 -0.55
N ARG A 73 7.85 18.85 -1.03
CA ARG A 73 7.49 17.50 -1.48
C ARG A 73 8.43 17.11 -2.62
N THR A 74 9.42 16.30 -2.31
CA THR A 74 10.54 15.97 -3.20
C THR A 74 10.13 14.93 -4.24
N ALA A 75 9.26 13.99 -3.84
CA ALA A 75 8.67 13.00 -4.74
C ALA A 75 7.28 12.57 -4.25
N LEU A 76 6.40 12.25 -5.19
CA LEU A 76 5.10 11.61 -4.94
C LEU A 76 4.91 10.50 -5.97
N ALA A 77 4.58 9.31 -5.50
CA ALA A 77 4.31 8.15 -6.33
C ALA A 77 3.05 7.44 -5.84
N THR A 78 2.23 6.97 -6.76
CA THR A 78 1.02 6.21 -6.44
C THR A 78 0.97 4.97 -7.32
N GLN A 79 0.64 3.84 -6.72
CA GLN A 79 0.45 2.58 -7.42
C GLN A 79 -0.89 1.97 -7.06
N THR A 80 -1.60 1.49 -8.09
CA THR A 80 -2.92 0.87 -7.92
C THR A 80 -2.80 -0.64 -8.03
N HIS A 81 -3.35 -1.33 -7.04
CA HIS A 81 -3.60 -2.77 -7.07
C HIS A 81 -5.09 -3.02 -7.22
N ARG A 82 -5.45 -4.04 -7.98
CA ARG A 82 -6.84 -4.41 -8.21
C ARG A 82 -7.10 -5.81 -7.72
N LEU A 83 -8.17 -6.03 -6.96
CA LEU A 83 -8.66 -7.33 -6.56
C LEU A 83 -10.05 -7.55 -7.15
N SER A 84 -10.27 -8.70 -7.77
CA SER A 84 -11.56 -9.07 -8.35
C SER A 84 -11.77 -10.57 -8.23
N TYR A 85 -13.03 -11.02 -8.21
CA TYR A 85 -13.36 -12.45 -8.23
C TYR A 85 -13.95 -12.84 -9.57
N HIS A 86 -13.47 -13.95 -10.14
CA HIS A 86 -14.00 -14.51 -11.38
C HIS A 86 -14.83 -15.76 -11.07
N ALA A 87 -16.16 -15.60 -11.04
CA ALA A 87 -17.09 -16.63 -10.57
C ALA A 87 -17.04 -17.95 -11.38
N LEU A 88 -16.80 -17.87 -12.69
CA LEU A 88 -16.78 -19.07 -13.55
C LEU A 88 -15.57 -19.97 -13.26
N THR A 89 -14.41 -19.37 -13.02
CA THR A 89 -13.18 -20.12 -12.70
C THR A 89 -12.94 -20.24 -11.20
N ARG A 90 -13.78 -19.59 -10.38
CA ARG A 90 -13.68 -19.52 -8.92
C ARG A 90 -12.32 -19.05 -8.43
N GLN A 91 -11.74 -18.08 -9.13
CA GLN A 91 -10.41 -17.56 -8.85
C GLN A 91 -10.46 -16.09 -8.45
N TYR A 92 -9.63 -15.73 -7.50
CA TYR A 92 -9.32 -14.34 -7.18
C TYR A 92 -8.25 -13.86 -8.15
N ARG A 93 -8.50 -12.74 -8.82
CA ARG A 93 -7.57 -12.10 -9.75
C ARG A 93 -7.06 -10.81 -9.14
N VAL A 94 -5.76 -10.73 -8.99
CA VAL A 94 -5.08 -9.51 -8.59
C VAL A 94 -4.32 -8.92 -9.77
N LEU A 95 -4.19 -7.60 -9.79
CA LEU A 95 -3.31 -6.88 -10.71
C LEU A 95 -2.24 -6.18 -9.88
N LEU A 96 -1.02 -6.71 -9.89
CA LEU A 96 0.13 -6.16 -9.17
C LEU A 96 1.11 -5.61 -10.19
N ASN A 97 1.47 -4.33 -10.10
CA ASN A 97 2.43 -3.69 -11.03
C ASN A 97 2.06 -3.87 -12.52
N GLY A 98 0.77 -3.94 -12.84
CA GLY A 98 0.27 -4.21 -14.20
C GLY A 98 0.33 -5.69 -14.62
N VAL A 99 0.81 -6.59 -13.77
CA VAL A 99 0.87 -8.03 -14.00
C VAL A 99 -0.33 -8.72 -13.36
N PRO A 100 -1.21 -9.36 -14.14
CA PRO A 100 -2.34 -10.11 -13.61
C PRO A 100 -1.86 -11.43 -13.00
N GLN A 101 -2.33 -11.75 -11.80
CA GLN A 101 -2.07 -13.02 -11.12
C GLN A 101 -3.41 -13.59 -10.63
N ALA A 102 -3.51 -14.91 -10.57
CA ALA A 102 -4.70 -15.62 -10.14
C ALA A 102 -4.40 -16.53 -8.96
N TYR A 103 -5.30 -16.52 -7.98
CA TYR A 103 -5.19 -17.24 -6.71
C TYR A 103 -6.44 -18.07 -6.45
N GLY A 104 -6.26 -19.19 -5.74
CA GLY A 104 -7.35 -20.12 -5.42
C GLY A 104 -8.15 -19.68 -4.20
N SER A 105 -7.56 -18.86 -3.33
CA SER A 105 -8.18 -18.37 -2.10
C SER A 105 -7.98 -16.87 -1.92
N LEU A 106 -8.89 -16.22 -1.19
CA LEU A 106 -8.79 -14.80 -0.87
C LEU A 106 -7.55 -14.50 0.00
N PRO A 107 -7.22 -15.31 1.04
CA PRO A 107 -6.02 -15.07 1.85
C PRO A 107 -4.73 -15.10 1.02
N GLU A 108 -4.60 -16.00 0.05
CA GLU A 108 -3.44 -16.02 -0.86
C GLU A 108 -3.35 -14.74 -1.71
N ALA A 109 -4.48 -14.27 -2.23
CA ALA A 109 -4.54 -13.03 -2.99
C ALA A 109 -4.15 -11.82 -2.12
N LEU A 110 -4.61 -11.78 -0.86
CA LEU A 110 -4.27 -10.72 0.08
C LEU A 110 -2.80 -10.74 0.50
N ASP A 111 -2.21 -11.92 0.77
CA ASP A 111 -0.77 -12.05 1.07
C ASP A 111 0.11 -11.59 -0.10
N ALA A 112 -0.32 -11.87 -1.35
CA ALA A 112 0.39 -11.36 -2.52
C ALA A 112 0.29 -9.83 -2.62
N MET A 113 -0.89 -9.25 -2.34
CA MET A 113 -1.12 -7.81 -2.36
C MET A 113 -0.46 -7.06 -1.20
N SER A 114 -0.20 -7.77 -0.10
CA SER A 114 0.43 -7.19 1.08
C SER A 114 1.95 -7.04 0.93
N ARG A 115 2.52 -7.61 -0.13
CA ARG A 115 3.96 -7.57 -0.42
C ARG A 115 4.25 -6.66 -1.60
N LEU A 116 4.80 -5.49 -1.31
CA LEU A 116 5.31 -4.57 -2.31
C LEU A 116 6.79 -4.86 -2.57
N ARG A 117 7.15 -5.07 -3.83
CA ARG A 117 8.51 -5.45 -4.22
C ARG A 117 9.00 -4.58 -5.37
N ALA A 118 10.22 -4.07 -5.22
CA ALA A 118 10.98 -3.38 -6.26
C ALA A 118 10.18 -2.29 -6.99
N TRP A 119 9.32 -1.56 -6.28
CA TRP A 119 8.50 -0.51 -6.90
C TRP A 119 9.35 0.72 -7.19
N ARG A 120 9.49 1.09 -8.46
CA ARG A 120 10.19 2.31 -8.87
C ARG A 120 9.40 3.54 -8.44
N VAL A 121 9.83 4.17 -7.34
CA VAL A 121 9.14 5.33 -6.73
C VAL A 121 9.65 6.67 -7.24
N MET A 122 10.94 6.79 -7.53
CA MET A 122 11.51 8.03 -8.07
C MET A 122 12.85 7.81 -8.79
N PRO A 123 13.20 8.68 -9.75
CA PRO A 123 14.55 8.81 -10.29
C PRO A 123 15.60 9.20 -9.23
N ARG A 124 16.87 8.79 -9.41
CA ARG A 124 17.92 9.03 -8.41
C ARG A 124 18.32 10.51 -8.26
N ASP A 125 18.23 11.28 -9.34
CA ASP A 125 18.51 12.73 -9.40
C ASP A 125 17.58 13.57 -8.51
N ARG A 126 16.41 13.04 -8.13
CA ARG A 126 15.49 13.68 -7.18
C ARG A 126 16.01 13.70 -5.74
N THR A 127 17.02 12.89 -5.44
CA THR A 127 17.59 12.77 -4.09
C THR A 127 19.06 13.18 -4.09
N ARG A 128 19.52 13.82 -3.02
CA ARG A 128 20.93 14.17 -2.85
C ARG A 128 21.54 13.30 -1.76
N GLY A 129 22.69 12.71 -2.07
CA GLY A 129 23.47 11.93 -1.12
C GLY A 129 23.83 12.72 0.14
N GLY A 130 23.76 12.07 1.29
CA GLY A 130 24.07 12.67 2.59
C GLY A 130 23.00 13.61 3.15
N VAL A 131 21.85 13.74 2.48
CA VAL A 131 20.71 14.51 2.99
C VAL A 131 19.66 13.57 3.56
N SER A 132 19.20 13.86 4.77
CA SER A 132 18.10 13.11 5.39
C SER A 132 16.75 13.57 4.82
N TYR A 133 15.94 12.59 4.45
CA TYR A 133 14.58 12.72 3.98
C TYR A 133 13.64 11.92 4.90
N GLU A 134 12.37 12.28 4.90
CA GLU A 134 11.30 11.53 5.56
C GLU A 134 10.41 10.90 4.48
N GLY A 135 10.41 9.57 4.41
CA GLY A 135 9.54 8.79 3.55
C GLY A 135 8.22 8.48 4.25
N TRP A 136 7.12 8.64 3.55
CA TRP A 136 5.77 8.38 4.03
C TRP A 136 5.14 7.35 3.11
N LEU A 137 4.65 6.25 3.69
CA LEU A 137 4.03 5.16 2.95
C LEU A 137 2.66 4.84 3.54
N ARG A 138 1.66 4.67 2.67
CA ARG A 138 0.30 4.29 3.06
C ARG A 138 -0.29 3.33 2.05
N LEU A 139 -1.05 2.35 2.54
CA LEU A 139 -1.91 1.50 1.74
C LEU A 139 -3.36 1.75 2.15
N ARG A 140 -4.25 2.02 1.18
CA ARG A 140 -5.67 2.25 1.44
C ARG A 140 -6.55 1.68 0.36
N LEU A 141 -7.80 1.38 0.69
CA LEU A 141 -8.84 1.13 -0.30
C LEU A 141 -9.30 2.45 -0.95
N ASP A 142 -9.43 2.45 -2.27
CA ASP A 142 -10.03 3.55 -3.02
C ASP A 142 -11.54 3.38 -3.12
N THR A 143 -12.25 3.95 -2.15
CA THR A 143 -13.71 3.92 -2.08
C THR A 143 -14.37 4.71 -3.21
N SER A 144 -13.66 5.61 -3.89
CA SER A 144 -14.19 6.40 -5.01
C SER A 144 -14.45 5.56 -6.26
N GLN A 145 -13.72 4.45 -6.41
CA GLN A 145 -13.86 3.51 -7.53
C GLN A 145 -14.92 2.42 -7.28
N LEU A 146 -15.47 2.36 -6.07
CA LEU A 146 -16.56 1.43 -5.78
C LEU A 146 -17.81 1.83 -6.57
N PRO A 147 -18.67 0.87 -6.96
CA PRO A 147 -19.96 1.20 -7.57
C PRO A 147 -20.76 2.15 -6.68
N LYS A 148 -21.49 3.11 -7.28
CA LYS A 148 -22.22 4.17 -6.56
C LYS A 148 -23.03 3.71 -5.35
N PRO A 149 -23.73 2.55 -5.36
CA PRO A 149 -24.43 2.05 -4.17
C PRO A 149 -23.51 1.83 -2.96
N PHE A 150 -22.29 1.36 -3.17
CA PHE A 150 -21.31 1.08 -2.11
C PHE A 150 -20.56 2.33 -1.65
N GLN A 151 -20.46 3.36 -2.49
CA GLN A 151 -19.88 4.66 -2.10
C GLN A 151 -20.66 5.30 -0.94
N ILE A 152 -21.98 5.15 -0.92
CA ILE A 152 -22.85 5.68 0.14
C ILE A 152 -22.59 4.94 1.46
N THR A 153 -22.41 3.61 1.41
CA THR A 153 -22.13 2.79 2.59
C THR A 153 -20.74 3.07 3.17
N ALA A 154 -19.73 3.30 2.33
CA ALA A 154 -18.38 3.64 2.77
C ALA A 154 -18.26 4.97 3.52
N LEU A 155 -19.17 5.93 3.26
CA LEU A 155 -19.22 7.20 3.99
C LEU A 155 -19.73 7.05 5.42
N THR A 156 -20.53 6.01 5.70
CA THR A 156 -21.16 5.80 7.01
C THR A 156 -20.54 4.62 7.77
N ASN A 157 -19.86 3.69 7.09
CA ASN A 157 -19.31 2.49 7.70
C ASN A 157 -17.79 2.34 7.47
N ARG A 158 -17.02 2.27 8.57
CA ARG A 158 -15.57 2.04 8.55
C ARG A 158 -15.19 0.67 7.98
N ASP A 159 -16.10 -0.32 8.04
CA ASP A 159 -15.89 -1.66 7.48
C ASP A 159 -15.67 -1.66 5.95
N TRP A 160 -16.02 -0.56 5.27
CA TRP A 160 -15.85 -0.37 3.83
C TRP A 160 -14.68 0.55 3.47
N ASN A 161 -13.90 1.01 4.44
CA ASN A 161 -12.77 1.91 4.24
C ASN A 161 -11.53 1.47 5.03
N PRO A 162 -10.97 0.28 4.77
CA PRO A 162 -9.70 -0.12 5.37
C PRO A 162 -8.60 0.80 4.84
N GLN A 163 -7.93 1.48 5.75
CA GLN A 163 -6.83 2.40 5.47
C GLN A 163 -5.72 2.20 6.50
N SER A 164 -4.48 2.17 6.04
CA SER A 164 -3.33 2.23 6.94
C SER A 164 -3.16 3.66 7.43
N GLU A 165 -2.60 3.82 8.63
CA GLU A 165 -1.96 5.08 8.98
C GLU A 165 -0.73 5.29 8.09
N TRP A 166 -0.29 6.55 7.96
CA TRP A 166 0.95 6.86 7.27
C TRP A 166 2.13 6.33 8.07
N LYS A 167 2.86 5.36 7.52
CA LYS A 167 4.13 4.93 8.09
C LYS A 167 5.21 5.90 7.66
N ARG A 168 5.82 6.55 8.64
CA ARG A 168 6.99 7.41 8.43
C ARG A 168 8.27 6.62 8.65
N PHE A 169 9.25 6.81 7.78
CA PHE A 169 10.56 6.21 7.92
C PHE A 169 11.65 7.20 7.47
N PRO A 170 12.80 7.24 8.17
CA PRO A 170 13.92 8.06 7.74
C PRO A 170 14.57 7.42 6.52
N PHE A 171 14.88 8.25 5.51
CA PHE A 171 15.60 7.82 4.31
C PHE A 171 16.79 8.75 4.08
N THR A 172 18.00 8.22 4.17
CA THR A 172 19.22 8.96 3.85
C THR A 172 19.97 8.21 2.76
N PRO A 173 19.89 8.65 1.49
CA PRO A 173 20.66 8.03 0.43
C PRO A 173 22.15 8.24 0.69
N GLU A 174 22.92 7.16 0.56
CA GLU A 174 24.37 7.25 0.65
C GLU A 174 24.92 8.18 -0.43
N THR A 175 25.89 9.01 -0.04
CA THR A 175 26.66 9.80 -1.02
C THR A 175 27.33 8.82 -1.98
N PRO A 176 27.09 8.93 -3.30
CA PRO A 176 27.79 8.08 -4.24
C PRO A 176 29.29 8.31 -4.02
N ARG A 177 29.98 7.26 -3.56
CA ARG A 177 31.43 7.28 -3.41
C ARG A 177 32.00 7.39 -4.83
N SER A 178 32.40 8.59 -5.22
CA SER A 178 33.23 8.77 -6.41
C SER A 178 34.44 7.85 -6.26
N ALA A 179 34.53 6.81 -7.09
CA ALA A 179 35.71 5.96 -7.13
C ALA A 179 36.88 6.76 -7.73
N PRO A 180 38.12 6.57 -7.24
CA PRO A 180 39.32 7.26 -7.73
C PRO A 180 39.72 6.84 -9.14
#